data_AF-A0A9E2F7B0-F1
#
_entry.id   AF-A0A9E2F7B0-F1
#
_cell.length_a   1.000
_cell.length_b   1.000
_cell.length_c   1.000
_cell.angle_alpha   90.00
_cell.angle_beta   90.00
_cell.angle_gamma   90.00
#
_symmetry.space_group_name_H-M   'P 1'
#
loop_
_entity.id
_entity.type
_entity.pdbx_description
1 polymer ?
#
loop_
_entity_poly.entity_id
_entity_poly.type
_entity_poly.pdbx_seq_one_letter_code
_entity_poly.pdbx_strand_id
1 'polypeptide(L)'
;MTMPHERTRAVRYGWEYLIELQESGNITEDQRHQIESILRHYPSGGEIKFSALDCVDTEGPCGPKMSPEHAPISSRSPLTPEFVERGTTTPSERTRALLLADQLFKELLSAPNLTPDQKRQIPYVLRHFPDRHEIKHWAQMDAWMKSQNPNFKPWLAPESMP
;
A
#
# COMPACT_ATOMS: atom_id res chain seq x y z
N MET A 1 -17.60 -5.87 6.21
CA MET A 1 -17.21 -5.60 4.81
C MET A 1 -16.31 -4.39 4.80
N THR A 2 -15.15 -4.47 4.15
CA THR A 2 -14.25 -3.31 3.99
C THR A 2 -14.58 -2.60 2.68
N MET A 3 -14.87 -1.30 2.75
CA MET A 3 -15.19 -0.48 1.59
C MET A 3 -13.96 -0.28 0.69
N PRO A 4 -14.13 -0.06 -0.63
CA PRO A 4 -13.01 0.16 -1.54
C PRO A 4 -12.06 1.28 -1.09
N HIS A 5 -12.60 2.41 -0.65
CA HIS A 5 -11.80 3.54 -0.17
C HIS A 5 -11.03 3.23 1.13
N GLU A 6 -11.58 2.39 2.02
CA GLU A 6 -10.89 1.93 3.24
C GLU A 6 -9.70 1.04 2.88
N ARG A 7 -9.84 0.17 1.87
CA ARG A 7 -8.75 -0.67 1.35
C ARG A 7 -7.65 0.17 0.71
N THR A 8 -8.01 1.11 -0.16
CA THR A 8 -7.05 2.04 -0.78
C THR A 8 -6.27 2.80 0.28
N ARG A 9 -6.96 3.29 1.32
CA ARG A 9 -6.32 3.93 2.47
C ARG A 9 -5.38 2.98 3.22
N ALA A 10 -5.76 1.74 3.43
CA ALA A 10 -4.92 0.75 4.12
C ALA A 10 -3.64 0.43 3.33
N VAL A 11 -3.76 0.25 2.02
CA VAL A 11 -2.60 0.00 1.14
C VAL A 11 -1.68 1.22 1.11
N ARG A 12 -2.23 2.44 1.06
CA ARG A 12 -1.47 3.69 1.15
C ARG A 12 -0.74 3.83 2.47
N TYR A 13 -1.44 3.59 3.57
CA TYR A 13 -0.87 3.67 4.91
C TYR A 13 0.21 2.60 5.12
N GLY A 14 0.03 1.40 4.56
CA GLY A 14 1.05 0.36 4.53
C GLY A 14 2.32 0.80 3.79
N TRP A 15 2.21 1.52 2.67
CA TRP A 15 3.38 2.08 1.98
C TRP A 15 4.10 3.12 2.84
N GLU A 16 3.37 4.06 3.42
CA GLU A 16 3.93 5.10 4.29
C GLU A 16 4.65 4.49 5.50
N TYR A 17 4.05 3.45 6.09
CA TYR A 17 4.64 2.73 7.20
C TYR A 17 5.93 1.99 6.84
N LEU A 18 6.00 1.37 5.65
CA LEU A 18 7.22 0.72 5.17
C LEU A 18 8.36 1.73 4.97
N ILE A 19 8.07 2.92 4.44
CA ILE A 19 9.06 4.00 4.30
C ILE A 19 9.53 4.49 5.67
N GLU A 20 8.59 4.75 6.60
CA GLU A 20 8.92 5.15 7.97
C GLU A 20 9.83 4.13 8.66
N LEU A 21 9.56 2.83 8.48
CA LEU A 21 10.42 1.78 9.02
C LEU A 21 11.80 1.73 8.36
N GLN A 22 11.89 1.91 7.05
CA GLN A 22 13.17 1.93 6.33
C GLN A 22 14.08 3.07 6.82
N GLU A 23 13.47 4.23 7.07
CA GLU A 23 14.15 5.41 7.64
C GLU A 23 14.43 5.27 9.13
N SER A 24 13.75 4.34 9.81
CA SER A 24 13.94 4.10 11.23
C SER A 24 15.25 3.37 11.51
N GLY A 25 16.09 3.95 12.37
CA GLY A 25 17.40 3.38 12.73
C GLY A 25 17.32 2.15 13.66
N ASN A 26 16.12 1.66 13.96
CA ASN A 26 15.86 0.63 14.97
C ASN A 26 15.33 -0.70 14.41
N ILE A 27 15.28 -0.87 13.08
CA ILE A 27 14.99 -2.16 12.44
C ILE A 27 16.25 -3.03 12.31
N THR A 28 16.06 -4.36 12.31
CA THR A 28 17.17 -5.30 12.05
C THR A 28 17.58 -5.25 10.59
N GLU A 29 18.78 -5.76 10.30
CA GLU A 29 19.27 -5.81 8.93
C GLU A 29 18.42 -6.73 8.03
N ASP A 30 17.92 -7.85 8.57
CA ASP A 30 16.98 -8.72 7.85
C ASP A 30 15.65 -8.01 7.54
N GLN A 31 15.12 -7.24 8.49
CA GLN A 31 13.92 -6.42 8.30
C GLN A 31 14.15 -5.36 7.23
N ARG A 32 15.33 -4.71 7.23
CA ARG A 32 15.72 -3.72 6.21
C ARG A 32 15.70 -4.32 4.81
N HIS A 33 16.37 -5.46 4.61
CA HIS A 33 16.37 -6.16 3.33
C HIS A 33 14.97 -6.59 2.89
N GLN A 34 14.14 -7.07 3.83
CA GLN A 34 12.76 -7.46 3.54
C GLN A 34 11.91 -6.24 3.10
N ILE A 35 12.04 -5.12 3.82
CA ILE A 35 11.35 -3.86 3.51
C ILE A 35 11.78 -3.35 2.13
N GLU A 36 13.08 -3.35 1.82
CA GLU A 36 13.60 -2.96 0.50
C GLU A 36 13.05 -3.83 -0.62
N SER A 37 13.03 -5.14 -0.41
CA SER A 37 12.45 -6.10 -1.36
C SER A 37 10.95 -5.86 -1.58
N ILE A 38 10.21 -5.54 -0.53
CA ILE A 38 8.79 -5.19 -0.62
C ILE A 38 8.62 -3.87 -1.37
N LEU A 39 9.29 -2.80 -0.96
CA LEU A 39 9.15 -1.45 -1.52
C LEU A 39 9.51 -1.36 -3.01
N ARG A 40 10.36 -2.28 -3.49
CA ARG A 40 10.68 -2.42 -4.92
C ARG A 40 9.45 -2.69 -5.79
N HIS A 41 8.43 -3.36 -5.25
CA HIS A 41 7.27 -3.83 -6.01
C HIS A 41 5.92 -3.43 -5.39
N TYR A 42 5.92 -2.93 -4.14
CA TYR A 42 4.76 -2.43 -3.43
C TYR A 42 4.23 -1.14 -4.09
N PRO A 43 2.91 -0.96 -4.26
CA PRO A 43 2.39 0.22 -4.95
C PRO A 43 2.80 1.54 -4.26
N SER A 44 3.33 2.49 -5.02
CA SER A 44 3.82 3.76 -4.43
C SER A 44 2.65 4.66 -4.07
N GLY A 45 2.92 5.69 -3.29
CA GLY A 45 1.92 6.69 -2.98
C GLY A 45 1.24 7.29 -4.22
N GLY A 46 2.01 7.64 -5.25
CA GLY A 46 1.53 8.17 -6.53
C GLY A 46 0.73 7.15 -7.34
N GLU A 47 1.19 5.91 -7.43
CA GLU A 47 0.45 4.82 -8.11
C GLU A 47 -0.90 4.56 -7.45
N ILE A 48 -0.96 4.57 -6.11
CA ILE A 48 -2.21 4.39 -5.36
C ILE A 48 -3.17 5.55 -5.61
N LYS A 49 -2.64 6.79 -5.62
CA LYS A 49 -3.44 8.01 -5.88
C LYS A 49 -3.99 8.04 -7.30
N PHE A 50 -3.16 7.69 -8.28
CA PHE A 50 -3.58 7.57 -9.68
C PHE A 50 -4.69 6.52 -9.84
N SER A 51 -4.49 5.35 -9.23
CA SER A 51 -5.48 4.26 -9.26
C SER A 51 -6.78 4.61 -8.54
N ALA A 52 -6.74 5.50 -7.55
CA ALA A 52 -7.93 5.96 -6.82
C ALA A 52 -8.76 6.99 -7.61
N LEU A 53 -8.12 7.75 -8.50
CA LEU A 53 -8.80 8.73 -9.38
C LEU A 53 -9.65 8.03 -10.44
N ASP A 54 -9.21 6.87 -10.93
CA ASP A 54 -9.96 6.04 -11.89
C ASP A 54 -11.20 5.35 -11.28
N CYS A 55 -11.35 5.35 -9.94
CA CYS A 55 -12.57 4.89 -9.27
C CYS A 55 -13.67 5.96 -9.23
N VAL A 56 -13.42 7.15 -9.77
CA VAL A 56 -14.33 8.29 -9.77
C VAL A 56 -14.98 8.40 -11.15
N ASP A 57 -15.92 7.50 -11.46
CA ASP A 57 -16.83 7.75 -12.59
C ASP A 57 -18.27 7.92 -12.10
N THR A 58 -18.84 9.07 -12.50
CA THR A 58 -20.26 9.44 -12.53
C THR A 58 -20.99 9.59 -11.18
N GLU A 59 -21.36 10.85 -10.87
CA GLU A 59 -22.34 11.29 -9.85
C GLU A 59 -21.94 11.23 -8.36
N GLY A 60 -21.23 12.27 -7.88
CA GLY A 60 -21.40 12.76 -6.49
C GLY A 60 -20.62 12.04 -5.38
N PRO A 61 -20.68 12.59 -4.14
CA PRO A 61 -19.52 12.97 -3.35
C PRO A 61 -18.88 11.77 -2.65
N CYS A 62 -17.59 11.55 -2.90
CA CYS A 62 -16.73 10.95 -1.88
C CYS A 62 -16.96 11.74 -0.59
N GLY A 63 -17.61 11.08 0.37
CA GLY A 63 -18.11 11.67 1.61
C GLY A 63 -17.04 12.45 2.39
N PRO A 64 -17.48 13.21 3.41
CA PRO A 64 -16.70 14.26 4.02
C PRO A 64 -15.32 13.78 4.44
N LYS A 65 -14.31 14.63 4.21
CA LYS A 65 -12.98 14.57 4.85
C LYS A 65 -13.17 14.48 6.37
N MET A 66 -13.40 13.28 6.89
CA MET A 66 -13.35 13.03 8.32
C MET A 66 -11.94 12.54 8.59
N SER A 67 -11.10 13.54 8.91
CA SER A 67 -9.85 13.41 9.64
C SER A 67 -9.95 12.36 10.75
N PRO A 68 -8.84 11.70 11.14
CA PRO A 68 -8.79 11.07 12.44
C PRO A 68 -8.89 12.18 13.49
N GLU A 69 -10.02 12.21 14.19
CA GLU A 69 -10.19 12.95 15.44
C GLU A 69 -9.28 12.30 16.49
N HIS A 70 -8.03 12.72 16.52
CA HIS A 70 -7.33 13.25 17.69
C HIS A 70 -5.82 13.31 17.38
N ALA A 71 -5.36 14.56 17.26
CA ALA A 71 -4.02 15.02 16.88
C ALA A 71 -3.66 14.81 15.39
N PRO A 72 -3.46 15.90 14.62
CA PRO A 72 -2.76 15.78 13.36
C PRO A 72 -1.35 15.31 13.71
N ILE A 73 -0.86 14.25 13.06
CA ILE A 73 0.59 14.15 12.85
C ILE A 73 0.91 15.33 11.94
N SER A 74 1.20 16.43 12.63
CA SER A 74 1.63 17.75 12.20
C SER A 74 2.06 17.77 10.74
N SER A 75 1.48 18.68 9.94
CA SER A 75 2.31 19.55 9.11
C SER A 75 3.38 18.86 8.24
N ARG A 76 3.19 17.60 7.85
CA ARG A 76 4.14 16.89 7.00
C ARG A 76 3.72 17.22 5.58
N SER A 77 4.34 18.26 5.03
CA SER A 77 4.74 18.22 3.62
C SER A 77 5.20 16.79 3.31
N PRO A 78 4.84 16.19 2.16
CA PRO A 78 5.20 14.80 1.90
C PRO A 78 6.72 14.66 2.01
N LEU A 79 7.20 14.17 3.16
CA LEU A 79 8.61 13.90 3.40
C LEU A 79 9.04 12.69 2.56
N THR A 80 8.07 11.89 2.13
CA THR A 80 8.22 10.69 1.31
C THR A 80 7.98 11.02 -0.16
N PRO A 81 8.89 10.67 -1.07
CA PRO A 81 8.69 10.88 -2.50
C PRO A 81 7.45 10.11 -2.98
N GLU A 82 6.49 10.80 -3.64
CA GLU A 82 5.26 10.17 -4.15
C GLU A 82 5.56 9.05 -5.14
N PHE A 83 6.72 9.11 -5.79
CA PHE A 83 7.23 8.13 -6.72
C PHE A 83 8.61 7.69 -6.27
N VAL A 84 8.81 6.38 -6.16
CA VAL A 84 10.14 5.79 -6.04
C VAL A 84 10.58 5.47 -7.47
N GLU A 85 11.79 5.84 -7.87
CA GLU A 85 12.35 5.34 -9.13
C GLU A 85 12.63 3.84 -8.96
N ARG A 86 11.87 3.02 -9.68
CA ARG A 86 11.99 1.56 -9.65
C ARG A 86 11.60 1.00 -11.02
N GLY A 87 12.22 -0.12 -11.37
CA GLY A 87 11.97 -0.80 -12.64
C GLY A 87 10.51 -1.26 -12.80
N THR A 88 10.18 -1.70 -14.00
CA THR A 88 8.86 -2.27 -14.32
C THR A 88 8.48 -3.36 -13.32
N THR A 89 7.29 -3.26 -12.72
CA THR A 89 6.76 -4.25 -11.77
C THR A 89 5.58 -4.98 -12.38
N THR A 90 5.73 -6.29 -12.53
CA THR A 90 4.67 -7.18 -13.02
C THR A 90 3.56 -7.35 -11.99
N PRO A 91 2.33 -7.73 -12.40
CA PRO A 91 1.24 -8.02 -11.46
C PRO A 91 1.60 -9.09 -10.43
N SER A 92 2.36 -10.13 -10.84
CA SER A 92 2.80 -11.21 -9.95
C SER A 92 3.78 -10.71 -8.88
N GLU A 93 4.73 -9.85 -9.25
CA GLU A 93 5.68 -9.25 -8.30
C GLU A 93 4.96 -8.33 -7.31
N ARG A 94 3.99 -7.55 -7.77
CA ARG A 94 3.19 -6.69 -6.90
C ARG A 94 2.30 -7.49 -5.95
N THR A 95 1.67 -8.55 -6.45
CA THR A 95 0.90 -9.49 -5.63
C THR A 95 1.79 -10.07 -4.53
N ARG A 96 3.00 -10.49 -4.90
CA ARG A 96 4.00 -10.99 -3.94
C ARG A 96 4.38 -9.92 -2.92
N ALA A 97 4.59 -8.67 -3.34
CA ALA A 97 4.93 -7.57 -2.45
C ALA A 97 3.83 -7.28 -1.42
N LEU A 98 2.56 -7.27 -1.83
CA LEU A 98 1.43 -7.09 -0.93
C LEU A 98 1.32 -8.24 0.08
N LEU A 99 1.54 -9.49 -0.35
CA LEU A 99 1.54 -10.64 0.54
C LEU A 99 2.69 -10.59 1.55
N LEU A 100 3.89 -10.20 1.10
CA LEU A 100 5.06 -10.04 1.96
C LEU A 100 4.87 -8.89 2.95
N ALA A 101 4.22 -7.80 2.54
CA ALA A 101 3.88 -6.69 3.43
C ALA A 101 2.89 -7.12 4.52
N ASP A 102 1.79 -7.80 4.16
CA ASP A 102 0.83 -8.35 5.13
C ASP A 102 1.52 -9.27 6.16
N GLN A 103 2.41 -10.15 5.69
CA GLN A 103 3.19 -11.01 6.56
C GLN A 103 4.12 -10.22 7.48
N LEU A 104 4.90 -9.28 6.93
CA LEU A 104 5.82 -8.44 7.70
C LEU A 104 5.07 -7.64 8.78
N PHE A 105 3.94 -7.02 8.45
CA PHE A 105 3.15 -6.26 9.43
C PHE A 105 2.70 -7.13 10.61
N LYS A 106 2.33 -8.39 10.36
CA LYS A 106 1.98 -9.35 11.43
C LYS A 106 3.18 -9.73 12.28
N GLU A 107 4.36 -9.93 11.68
CA GLU A 107 5.60 -10.24 12.40
C GLU A 107 6.02 -9.06 13.31
N LEU A 108 5.91 -7.83 12.79
CA LEU A 108 6.29 -6.60 13.51
C LEU A 108 5.44 -6.33 14.76
N LEU A 109 4.22 -6.88 14.88
CA LEU A 109 3.43 -6.80 16.12
C LEU A 109 4.19 -7.37 17.32
N SER A 110 4.95 -8.44 17.09
CA SER A 110 5.71 -9.15 18.12
C SER A 110 7.17 -8.71 18.24
N ALA A 111 7.66 -7.88 17.31
CA ALA A 111 9.07 -7.56 17.22
C ALA A 111 9.53 -6.65 18.38
N PRO A 112 10.63 -6.97 19.08
CA PRO A 112 11.05 -6.27 20.29
C PRO A 112 11.71 -4.92 20.02
N ASN A 113 12.17 -4.70 18.79
CA ASN A 113 12.99 -3.55 18.39
C ASN A 113 12.19 -2.31 17.95
N LEU A 114 10.85 -2.42 17.83
CA LEU A 114 9.98 -1.28 17.48
C LEU A 114 9.58 -0.47 18.70
N THR A 115 9.47 0.85 18.51
CA THR A 115 8.93 1.75 19.53
C THR A 115 7.43 1.49 19.77
N PRO A 116 6.88 1.86 20.93
CA PRO A 116 5.44 1.73 21.19
C PRO A 116 4.59 2.44 20.14
N ASP A 117 5.04 3.59 19.63
CA ASP A 117 4.30 4.34 18.62
C ASP A 117 4.33 3.66 17.25
N GLN A 118 5.47 3.11 16.84
CA GLN A 118 5.55 2.30 15.62
C GLN A 118 4.64 1.06 15.70
N LYS A 119 4.53 0.43 16.87
CA LYS A 119 3.62 -0.72 17.07
C LYS A 119 2.15 -0.32 17.04
N ARG A 120 1.81 0.87 17.56
CA ARG A 120 0.43 1.39 17.57
C ARG A 120 -0.13 1.63 16.16
N GLN A 121 0.73 1.86 15.17
CA GLN A 121 0.31 2.07 13.78
C GLN A 121 -0.12 0.76 13.09
N ILE A 122 0.47 -0.38 13.47
CA ILE A 122 0.28 -1.67 12.79
C ILE A 122 -1.19 -2.12 12.75
N PRO A 123 -1.97 -2.09 13.86
CA PRO A 123 -3.38 -2.49 13.82
C PRO A 123 -4.24 -1.66 12.87
N TYR A 124 -3.89 -0.38 12.64
CA TYR A 124 -4.63 0.47 11.71
C TYR A 124 -4.41 0.06 10.27
N VAL A 125 -3.18 -0.33 9.91
CA VAL A 125 -2.86 -0.93 8.60
C VAL A 125 -3.66 -2.22 8.45
N LEU A 126 -3.48 -3.17 9.38
CA LEU A 126 -4.02 -4.53 9.29
C LEU A 126 -5.56 -4.59 9.30
N ARG A 127 -6.25 -3.63 9.92
CA ARG A 127 -7.72 -3.64 10.01
C ARG A 127 -8.41 -3.66 8.64
N HIS A 128 -7.82 -2.98 7.67
CA HIS A 128 -8.39 -2.81 6.33
C HIS A 128 -7.41 -3.26 5.23
N PHE A 129 -6.24 -3.78 5.62
CA PHE A 129 -5.29 -4.34 4.69
C PHE A 129 -5.92 -5.54 3.98
N PRO A 130 -5.74 -5.67 2.68
CA PRO A 130 -6.33 -6.78 1.94
C PRO A 130 -5.75 -8.11 2.40
N ASP A 131 -6.62 -9.10 2.61
CA ASP A 131 -6.17 -10.42 3.01
C ASP A 131 -5.58 -11.22 1.82
N ARG A 132 -4.99 -12.38 2.11
CA ARG A 132 -4.38 -13.24 1.11
C ARG A 132 -5.35 -13.69 0.01
N HIS A 133 -6.62 -13.90 0.34
CA HIS A 133 -7.63 -14.31 -0.64
C HIS A 133 -8.01 -13.14 -1.53
N GLU A 134 -8.22 -11.95 -0.95
CA GLU A 134 -8.49 -10.71 -1.69
C GLU A 134 -7.35 -10.38 -2.66
N ILE A 135 -6.11 -10.41 -2.18
CA ILE A 135 -4.91 -10.14 -2.99
C ILE A 135 -4.82 -11.13 -4.19
N LYS A 136 -5.05 -12.43 -3.95
CA LYS A 136 -5.02 -13.43 -5.03
C LYS A 136 -6.17 -13.27 -6.01
N HIS A 137 -7.37 -13.01 -5.50
CA HIS A 137 -8.55 -12.80 -6.32
C HIS A 137 -8.36 -11.59 -7.24
N TRP A 138 -7.79 -10.50 -6.73
CA TRP A 138 -7.45 -9.33 -7.54
C TRP A 138 -6.43 -9.62 -8.62
N ALA A 139 -5.38 -10.39 -8.32
CA ALA A 139 -4.40 -10.80 -9.32
C ALA A 139 -5.03 -11.66 -10.44
N GLN A 140 -5.96 -12.55 -10.08
CA GLN A 140 -6.69 -13.39 -11.04
C GLN A 140 -7.66 -12.56 -11.90
N MET A 141 -8.43 -11.66 -11.28
CA MET A 141 -9.32 -10.76 -11.99
C MET A 141 -8.56 -9.85 -12.95
N ASP A 142 -7.40 -9.32 -12.54
CA ASP A 142 -6.55 -8.50 -13.41
C ASP A 142 -6.07 -9.28 -14.64
N ALA A 143 -5.56 -10.49 -14.43
CA ALA A 143 -5.11 -11.36 -15.52
C ALA A 143 -6.26 -11.73 -16.47
N TRP A 144 -7.44 -12.00 -15.91
CA TRP A 144 -8.63 -12.32 -16.71
C TRP A 144 -9.12 -11.10 -17.50
N MET A 145 -9.25 -9.92 -16.89
CA MET A 145 -9.70 -8.72 -17.60
C MET A 145 -8.73 -8.31 -18.71
N LYS A 146 -7.41 -8.45 -18.51
CA LYS A 146 -6.41 -8.25 -19.57
C LYS A 146 -6.54 -9.20 -20.74
N SER A 147 -6.97 -10.45 -20.50
CA SER A 147 -7.25 -11.39 -21.58
C SER A 147 -8.42 -10.96 -22.46
N GLN A 148 -9.39 -10.23 -21.87
CA GLN A 148 -10.59 -9.75 -22.55
C GLN A 148 -10.39 -8.37 -23.18
N ASN A 149 -9.63 -7.49 -22.51
CA ASN A 149 -9.30 -6.15 -22.97
C ASN A 149 -7.81 -5.90 -22.71
N PRO A 150 -6.95 -5.97 -23.74
CA PRO A 150 -5.51 -5.72 -23.60
C PRO A 150 -5.18 -4.32 -23.05
N ASN A 151 -6.09 -3.35 -23.21
CA ASN A 151 -5.95 -1.99 -22.71
C ASN A 151 -6.54 -1.81 -21.29
N PHE A 152 -7.00 -2.89 -20.65
CA PHE A 152 -7.48 -2.83 -19.28
C PHE A 152 -6.34 -2.39 -18.35
N LYS A 153 -6.54 -1.24 -17.69
CA LYS A 153 -5.61 -0.72 -16.70
C LYS A 153 -5.86 -1.44 -15.37
N PRO A 154 -4.87 -2.19 -14.85
CA PRO A 154 -4.97 -2.78 -13.52
C PRO A 154 -5.13 -1.71 -12.46
N TRP A 155 -5.92 -2.01 -11.46
CA TRP A 155 -6.06 -1.27 -10.20
C TRP A 155 -4.75 -1.07 -9.40
N LEU A 156 -3.62 -1.59 -9.90
CA LEU A 156 -2.35 -1.69 -9.21
C LEU A 156 -1.13 -1.47 -10.12
N ALA A 157 -1.26 -1.15 -11.42
CA ALA A 157 -0.08 -0.94 -12.27
C ALA A 157 0.32 0.54 -12.32
N PRO A 158 1.62 0.89 -12.26
CA PRO A 158 2.08 2.17 -12.75
C PRO A 158 1.70 2.26 -14.22
N GLU A 159 1.24 3.44 -14.63
CA GLU A 159 1.08 3.72 -16.06
C GLU A 159 2.39 3.40 -16.77
N SER A 160 2.28 2.70 -17.89
CA SER A 160 3.34 2.72 -18.91
C SER A 160 3.52 4.17 -19.31
N MET A 161 4.59 4.81 -18.81
CA MET A 161 4.97 6.13 -19.30
C MET A 161 5.28 6.04 -20.80
N PRO A 162 4.89 7.07 -21.58
CA PRO A 162 5.09 7.13 -23.02
C PRO A 162 6.56 7.11 -23.44
#